data_AF-A0A6I4NX40-F1
#
_entry.id   AF-A0A6I4NX40-F1
#
_cell.length_a   1.000
_cell.length_b   1.000
_cell.length_c   1.000
_cell.angle_alpha   90.00
_cell.angle_beta   90.00
_cell.angle_gamma   90.00
#
_symmetry.space_group_name_H-M   'P 1'
#
loop_
_entity.id
_entity.type
_entity.pdbx_description
1 polymer ?
#
loop_
_entity_poly.entity_id
_entity_poly.type
_entity_poly.pdbx_seq_one_letter_code
_entity_poly.pdbx_strand_id
1 'polypeptide(L)'
;MPITPLDARPALVVIDLQNGITSFPAAHDADAVVANAARLADAFRARALPVVLVTAVGRAPGRTERSLAQAAALAAGPGGHTSGAQALRQR
;
A
#
# COMPACT_ATOMS: atom_id res chain seq x y z
N MET A 1 -16.08 -16.91 9.64
CA MET A 1 -15.19 -18.09 9.72
C MET A 1 -14.74 -18.24 11.16
N PRO A 2 -14.62 -19.47 11.70
CA PRO A 2 -14.04 -19.68 13.03
C PRO A 2 -12.57 -19.25 13.02
N ILE A 3 -12.09 -18.74 14.16
CA ILE A 3 -10.67 -18.46 14.33
C ILE A 3 -9.99 -19.80 14.64
N THR A 4 -9.04 -20.21 13.79
CA THR A 4 -8.16 -21.33 14.14
C THR A 4 -7.18 -20.85 15.20
N PRO A 5 -6.89 -21.63 16.25
CA PRO A 5 -5.84 -21.30 17.21
C PRO A 5 -4.51 -21.04 16.48
N LEU A 6 -3.78 -20.00 16.89
CA LEU A 6 -2.42 -19.78 16.43
C LEU A 6 -1.46 -20.73 17.15
N ASP A 7 -0.37 -21.09 16.49
CA ASP A 7 0.73 -21.82 17.12
C ASP A 7 1.26 -21.09 18.35
N ALA A 8 1.88 -21.82 19.29
CA ALA A 8 2.41 -21.24 20.53
C ALA A 8 3.51 -20.17 20.30
N ARG A 9 4.15 -20.18 19.12
CA ARG A 9 5.19 -19.21 18.73
C ARG A 9 4.93 -18.71 17.32
N PRO A 10 3.93 -17.84 17.11
CA PRO A 10 3.64 -17.31 15.80
C PRO A 10 4.70 -16.28 15.38
N ALA A 11 4.81 -16.06 14.06
CA ALA A 11 5.60 -14.97 13.49
C ALA A 11 4.67 -13.95 12.82
N LEU A 12 5.03 -12.66 12.89
CA LEU A 12 4.38 -11.61 12.11
C LEU A 12 5.16 -11.41 10.81
N VAL A 13 4.48 -11.54 9.68
CA VAL A 13 5.05 -11.24 8.36
C VAL A 13 4.30 -10.06 7.76
N VAL A 14 5.00 -8.95 7.54
CA VAL A 14 4.45 -7.72 6.95
C VAL A 14 4.96 -7.60 5.52
N ILE A 15 4.05 -7.60 4.54
CA ILE A 15 4.38 -7.63 3.12
C ILE A 15 4.12 -6.26 2.49
N ASP A 16 5.14 -5.74 1.79
CA ASP A 16 5.02 -4.63 0.84
C ASP A 16 4.39 -3.33 1.37
N LEU A 17 4.51 -3.06 2.68
CA LEU A 17 4.17 -1.74 3.25
C LEU A 17 5.28 -0.71 3.02
N GLN A 18 5.78 -0.64 1.79
CA GLN A 18 6.80 0.30 1.35
C GLN A 18 6.15 1.48 0.58
N ASN A 19 6.79 2.65 0.61
CA ASN A 19 6.24 3.90 0.08
C ASN A 19 5.71 3.79 -1.37
N GLY A 20 6.41 3.05 -2.23
CA GLY A 20 6.01 2.87 -3.63
C GLY A 20 4.78 2.00 -3.84
N ILE A 21 4.35 1.25 -2.81
CA ILE A 21 3.15 0.40 -2.84
C ILE A 21 2.00 1.10 -2.13
N THR A 22 2.25 1.72 -0.98
CA THR A 22 1.22 2.43 -0.20
C THR A 22 0.63 3.64 -0.92
N SER A 23 1.30 4.15 -1.97
CA SER A 23 0.78 5.22 -2.82
C SER A 23 -0.30 4.80 -3.82
N PHE A 24 -0.54 3.49 -4.01
CA PHE A 24 -1.59 3.03 -4.95
C PHE A 24 -2.98 3.08 -4.32
N PRO A 25 -4.05 3.23 -5.13
CA PRO A 25 -5.41 3.07 -4.66
C PRO A 25 -5.62 1.70 -4.01
N ALA A 26 -6.14 1.69 -2.79
CA ALA A 26 -6.42 0.48 -2.02
C ALA A 26 -7.85 0.50 -1.49
N ALA A 27 -8.39 -0.67 -1.17
CA ALA A 27 -9.73 -0.81 -0.59
C ALA A 27 -9.84 -0.20 0.83
N HIS A 28 -8.69 -0.03 1.50
CA HIS A 28 -8.57 0.57 2.83
C HIS A 28 -7.50 1.66 2.80
N ASP A 29 -7.58 2.59 3.74
CA ASP A 29 -6.56 3.61 3.94
C ASP A 29 -5.20 2.97 4.28
N ALA A 30 -4.19 3.26 3.46
CA ALA A 30 -2.86 2.67 3.60
C ALA A 30 -2.19 3.11 4.90
N ASP A 31 -2.39 4.34 5.36
CA ASP A 31 -1.80 4.85 6.61
C ASP A 31 -2.36 4.09 7.83
N ALA A 32 -3.66 3.80 7.81
CA ALA A 32 -4.29 2.96 8.82
C ALA A 32 -3.75 1.52 8.81
N VAL A 33 -3.43 0.95 7.65
CA VAL A 33 -2.80 -0.37 7.54
C VAL A 33 -1.39 -0.36 8.12
N VAL A 34 -0.59 0.66 7.79
CA VAL A 34 0.78 0.84 8.33
C VAL A 34 0.76 0.98 9.86
N ALA A 35 -0.15 1.80 10.40
CA ALA A 35 -0.29 2.00 11.83
C ALA A 35 -0.66 0.69 12.57
N ASN A 36 -1.58 -0.09 12.00
CA ASN A 36 -1.95 -1.39 12.57
C ASN A 36 -0.81 -2.40 12.50
N ALA A 37 -0.06 -2.44 11.39
CA ALA A 37 1.11 -3.30 11.25
C ALA A 37 2.20 -2.94 12.28
N ALA A 38 2.44 -1.65 12.51
CA ALA A 38 3.36 -1.18 13.55
C ALA A 38 2.92 -1.65 14.95
N ARG A 39 1.64 -1.48 15.29
CA ARG A 39 1.08 -1.95 16.58
C ARG A 39 1.25 -3.46 16.78
N LEU A 40 1.05 -4.26 15.73
CA LEU A 40 1.28 -5.70 15.78
C LEU A 40 2.78 -6.01 15.95
N ALA A 41 3.65 -5.33 15.20
CA ALA A 41 5.09 -5.54 15.28
C ALA A 41 5.62 -5.23 16.68
N ASP A 42 5.14 -4.16 17.31
CA ASP A 42 5.52 -3.81 18.68
C ASP A 42 5.06 -4.86 19.69
N ALA A 43 3.84 -5.38 19.53
CA ALA A 43 3.33 -6.47 20.38
C ALA A 43 4.13 -7.77 20.23
N PHE A 44 4.58 -8.10 19.02
CA PHE A 44 5.44 -9.27 18.77
C PHE A 44 6.83 -9.07 19.36
N ARG A 45 7.46 -7.91 19.13
CA ARG A 45 8.78 -7.57 19.68
C ARG A 45 8.78 -7.59 21.21
N ALA A 46 7.75 -7.04 21.85
CA ALA A 46 7.59 -7.05 23.30
C ALA A 46 7.51 -8.47 23.89
N ARG A 47 7.07 -9.45 23.08
CA ARG A 47 6.97 -10.87 23.45
C ARG A 47 8.16 -11.70 22.96
N ALA A 48 9.20 -11.06 22.42
CA ALA A 48 10.33 -11.72 21.75
C ALA A 48 9.90 -12.71 20.65
N LEU A 49 8.79 -12.40 19.95
CA LEU A 49 8.30 -13.16 18.81
C LEU A 49 8.86 -12.61 17.49
N PRO A 50 9.03 -13.45 16.45
CA PRO A 50 9.62 -13.02 15.19
C PRO A 50 8.76 -11.98 14.45
N VAL A 51 9.41 -10.94 13.94
CA VAL A 51 8.82 -9.96 13.02
C VAL A 51 9.66 -9.94 11.74
N VAL A 52 9.03 -10.21 10.61
CA VAL A 52 9.65 -10.21 9.28
C VAL A 52 9.01 -9.10 8.45
N LEU A 53 9.84 -8.15 8.00
CA LEU A 53 9.44 -7.11 7.06
C LEU A 53 9.89 -7.53 5.66
N VAL A 54 8.96 -7.64 4.73
CA VAL A 54 9.23 -8.08 3.36
C VAL A 54 8.98 -6.92 2.41
N THR A 55 9.97 -6.64 1.57
CA THR A 55 9.91 -5.61 0.53
C THR A 55 10.30 -6.21 -0.81
N ALA A 56 9.46 -6.08 -1.82
CA ALA A 56 9.84 -6.36 -3.19
C ALA A 56 10.81 -5.30 -3.74
N VAL A 57 11.90 -5.74 -4.39
CA VAL A 57 12.86 -4.86 -5.07
C VAL A 57 12.79 -5.06 -6.59
N GLY A 58 12.76 -3.96 -7.34
CA GLY A 58 12.68 -3.98 -8.80
C GLY A 58 11.30 -4.35 -9.36
N ARG A 59 11.23 -4.52 -10.69
CA ARG A 59 10.03 -4.98 -11.41
C ARG A 59 10.26 -6.41 -11.89
N ALA A 60 9.22 -7.23 -11.90
CA ALA A 60 9.31 -8.57 -12.47
C ALA A 60 9.80 -8.48 -13.94
N PRO A 61 10.90 -9.18 -14.30
CA PRO A 61 11.37 -9.24 -15.68
C PRO A 61 10.25 -9.74 -16.60
N GLY A 62 10.03 -9.06 -17.73
CA GLY A 62 8.98 -9.44 -18.68
C GLY A 62 7.56 -8.98 -18.34
N ARG A 63 7.35 -8.19 -17.26
CA ARG A 63 6.05 -7.61 -16.92
C ARG A 63 5.62 -6.58 -17.98
N THR A 64 4.69 -6.92 -18.87
CA THR A 64 4.25 -6.04 -19.98
C THR A 64 2.92 -5.33 -19.74
N GLU A 65 2.14 -5.75 -18.74
CA GLU A 65 0.91 -5.08 -18.37
C GLU A 65 1.21 -3.69 -17.81
N ARG A 66 0.50 -2.70 -18.38
CA ARG A 66 0.35 -1.38 -17.81
C ARG A 66 -1.07 -1.31 -17.28
N SER A 67 -1.24 -0.96 -16.00
CA SER A 67 -2.58 -0.62 -15.53
C SER A 67 -3.06 0.64 -16.26
N LEU A 68 -4.35 0.74 -16.57
CA LEU A 68 -4.93 1.95 -17.17
C LEU A 68 -4.65 3.19 -16.30
N ALA A 69 -4.56 3.03 -14.98
CA ALA A 69 -4.15 4.09 -14.06
C ALA A 69 -2.68 4.52 -14.25
N GLN A 70 -1.75 3.58 -14.47
CA GLN A 70 -0.36 3.92 -14.81
C GLN A 70 -0.25 4.54 -16.21
N ALA A 71 -1.03 4.07 -17.17
CA ALA A 71 -1.09 4.68 -18.50
C ALA A 71 -1.62 6.13 -18.42
N ALA A 72 -2.64 6.38 -17.61
CA ALA A 72 -3.21 7.71 -17.38
C ALA A 72 -2.23 8.64 -16.64
N ALA A 73 -1.53 8.15 -15.61
CA ALA A 73 -0.54 8.94 -14.88
C ALA A 73 0.66 9.36 -15.76
N LEU A 74 1.09 8.48 -16.68
CA LEU A 74 2.13 8.79 -17.67
C LEU A 74 1.64 9.75 -18.76
N ALA A 75 0.35 9.68 -19.13
CA ALA A 75 -0.27 10.60 -20.07
C ALA A 75 -0.48 12.01 -19.46
N ALA A 76 -0.62 12.11 -18.13
CA ALA A 76 -0.87 13.37 -17.43
C ALA A 76 0.37 14.29 -17.36
N GLY A 77 1.60 13.75 -17.48
CA GLY A 77 2.86 14.51 -17.51
C GLY A 77 3.17 15.37 -16.26
N PRO A 78 4.45 15.70 -15.99
CA PRO A 78 4.80 16.69 -14.96
C PRO A 78 4.55 18.09 -15.53
N GLY A 79 3.28 18.51 -15.61
CA GLY A 79 2.96 19.81 -16.21
C GLY A 79 1.49 20.21 -16.29
N GLY A 80 0.54 19.37 -15.84
CA GLY A 80 -0.89 19.71 -15.84
C GLY A 80 -1.23 20.79 -14.82
N HIS A 81 -0.93 22.05 -15.13
CA HIS A 81 -1.52 23.19 -14.44
C HIS A 81 -3.03 23.09 -14.65
N THR A 82 -3.76 22.87 -13.55
CA THR A 82 -5.20 23.03 -13.48
C THR A 82 -5.53 24.49 -13.81
N SER A 83 -5.93 24.75 -15.04
CA SER A 83 -6.56 26.02 -15.43
C SER A 83 -7.87 25.74 -16.16
N GLY A 84 -8.96 26.23 -15.57
CA GLY A 84 -10.17 26.59 -16.31
C GLY A 84 -11.27 25.53 -16.43
N ALA A 85 -11.93 25.15 -15.33
CA ALA A 85 -13.28 24.57 -15.40
C ALA A 85 -14.15 24.88 -14.16
N GLN A 86 -14.04 26.09 -13.61
CA GLN A 86 -15.04 26.65 -12.70
C GLN A 86 -15.50 28.02 -13.25
N ALA A 87 -16.25 27.99 -14.34
CA ALA A 87 -17.15 29.07 -14.69
C ALA A 87 -18.38 28.45 -15.33
N LEU A 88 -19.55 28.86 -14.84
CA LEU A 88 -20.90 28.58 -15.35
C LEU A 88 -21.68 27.42 -14.71
N ARG A 89 -22.04 27.58 -13.43
CA ARG A 89 -23.35 27.18 -12.90
C ARG A 89 -23.85 28.16 -11.84
N GLN A 90 -24.26 29.34 -12.30
CA GLN A 90 -25.30 30.16 -11.68
C GLN A 90 -25.98 30.97 -12.78
N ARG A 91 -27.02 30.39 -13.36
CA ARG A 91 -28.24 31.07 -13.83
C ARG A 91 -29.36 30.04 -13.82
#